data_AF-A0A5B7EPC1-F1
#
_entry.id   AF-A0A5B7EPC1-F1
#
_cell.length_a   1.000
_cell.length_b   1.000
_cell.length_c   1.000
_cell.angle_alpha   90.00
_cell.angle_beta   90.00
_cell.angle_gamma   90.00
#
_symmetry.space_group_name_H-M   'P 1'
#
loop_
_entity.id
_entity.type
_entity.pdbx_description
1 polymer ?
#
loop_
_entity_poly.entity_id
_entity_poly.type
_entity_poly.pdbx_seq_one_letter_code
_entity_poly.pdbx_strand_id
1 'polypeptide(L)' 'MVQNPTHIPDRLGDTPKHLDFFLTSNPYAYTVNLSSPLGSSDHSLISVSCPISPIPQDPPMAEVPLPVGGI' A
#
# COMPACT_ATOMS: atom_id res chain seq x y z
N MET A 1 8.42 -3.16 5.20
CA MET A 1 9.73 -3.17 4.51
C MET A 1 9.88 -4.54 3.89
N VAL A 2 10.16 -4.63 2.58
CA VAL A 2 10.28 -5.93 1.91
C VAL A 2 11.66 -6.49 2.25
N GLN A 3 11.70 -7.56 3.04
CA GLN A 3 12.96 -8.10 3.56
C GLN A 3 13.56 -9.18 2.65
N ASN A 4 12.79 -9.71 1.71
CA ASN A 4 13.25 -10.81 0.86
C ASN A 4 13.87 -10.25 -0.43
N PRO A 5 14.88 -10.92 -0.98
CA PRO A 5 15.39 -10.65 -2.31
C PRO A 5 14.28 -10.75 -3.35
N THR A 6 14.30 -9.85 -4.32
CA THR A 6 13.33 -9.81 -5.41
C THR A 6 13.89 -10.43 -6.68
N HIS A 7 15.20 -10.31 -6.91
CA HIS A 7 15.90 -10.88 -8.06
C HIS A 7 16.43 -12.28 -7.77
N ILE A 8 16.08 -13.22 -8.65
CA ILE A 8 16.60 -14.59 -8.70
C ILE A 8 17.81 -14.59 -9.63
N PRO A 9 18.99 -15.02 -9.18
CA PRO A 9 20.19 -14.99 -10.00
C PRO A 9 20.16 -16.05 -11.13
N ASP A 10 20.47 -15.61 -12.35
CA ASP A 10 20.60 -16.47 -13.54
C ASP A 10 21.87 -17.34 -13.53
N ARG A 11 22.84 -17.02 -12.65
CA ARG A 11 24.14 -17.67 -12.58
C ARG A 11 24.28 -18.43 -11.26
N LEU A 12 24.72 -19.68 -11.37
CA LEU A 12 25.01 -20.51 -10.22
C LEU A 12 26.12 -19.87 -9.37
N GLY A 13 25.79 -19.54 -8.12
CA GLY A 13 26.72 -18.94 -7.15
C GLY A 13 26.49 -17.44 -6.90
N ASP A 14 25.69 -16.77 -7.72
CA ASP A 14 25.30 -15.37 -7.44
C ASP A 14 24.28 -15.32 -6.29
N THR A 15 24.33 -14.26 -5.49
CA THR A 15 23.40 -14.06 -4.36
C THR A 15 22.14 -13.36 -4.84
N PRO A 16 20.93 -13.81 -4.44
CA PRO A 16 19.69 -13.08 -4.70
C PRO A 16 19.78 -11.63 -4.20
N LYS A 17 19.33 -10.67 -5.02
CA LYS A 17 19.45 -9.24 -4.72
C LYS A 17 18.10 -8.60 -4.48
N HIS A 18 18.07 -7.60 -3.61
CA HIS A 18 16.92 -6.71 -3.41
C HIS A 18 17.12 -5.48 -4.31
N LEU A 19 16.69 -5.60 -5.56
CA LEU A 19 16.85 -4.52 -6.56
C LEU A 19 15.58 -3.68 -6.74
N ASP A 20 14.45 -4.18 -6.23
CA ASP A 20 13.14 -3.57 -6.42
C ASP A 20 12.65 -2.92 -5.12
N PHE A 21 12.33 -1.63 -5.19
CA PHE A 21 11.96 -0.84 -4.02
C PHE A 21 10.54 -0.31 -4.11
N PHE A 22 9.80 -0.43 -3.01
CA PHE A 22 8.55 0.27 -2.78
C PHE A 22 8.75 1.33 -1.70
N LEU A 23 8.59 2.61 -2.06
CA LEU A 23 8.77 3.75 -1.17
C LEU A 23 7.42 4.37 -0.84
N THR A 24 7.14 4.60 0.45
CA THR A 24 5.92 5.24 0.94
C THR A 24 6.22 6.10 2.16
N SER A 25 5.51 7.22 2.30
CA SER A 25 5.58 8.08 3.49
C SER A 25 4.72 7.56 4.65
N ASN A 26 3.80 6.63 4.39
CA ASN A 26 2.95 6.02 5.39
C ASN A 26 3.00 4.49 5.28
N PRO A 27 4.00 3.82 5.86
CA PRO A 27 4.19 2.38 5.71
C PRO A 27 3.07 1.54 6.35
N TYR A 28 2.30 2.11 7.28
CA TYR A 28 1.21 1.40 7.95
C TYR A 28 -0.08 1.33 7.11
N ALA A 29 -0.19 2.19 6.10
CA ALA A 29 -1.35 2.19 5.21
C ALA A 29 -1.30 1.10 4.14
N TYR A 30 -0.22 0.31 4.05
CA TYR A 30 -0.04 -0.65 2.97
C TYR A 30 0.31 -2.03 3.51
N THR A 31 -0.28 -3.06 2.92
CA THR A 31 0.21 -4.43 3.05
C THR A 31 1.02 -4.76 1.81
N VAL A 32 2.22 -5.30 1.99
CA VAL A 32 3.12 -5.67 0.89
C VAL A 32 3.32 -7.18 0.90
N ASN A 33 3.12 -7.80 -0.25
CA ASN A 33 3.31 -9.23 -0.45
C ASN A 33 4.31 -9.47 -1.59
N LEU A 34 5.11 -10.52 -1.46
CA LEU A 34 5.95 -11.02 -2.54
C LEU A 34 5.38 -12.33 -3.07
N SER A 35 5.37 -12.49 -4.39
CA SER A 35 5.01 -13.74 -5.06
C SER A 35 6.04 -14.12 -6.12
N SER A 36 5.94 -15.36 -6.61
CA SER A 36 6.83 -15.87 -7.65
C SER A 36 6.88 -14.96 -8.89
N PRO A 37 8.00 -14.99 -9.65
CA PRO A 37 8.08 -14.24 -10.90
C PRO A 37 6.95 -14.54 -11.86
N LEU A 38 6.60 -13.55 -12.68
CA LEU A 38 5.62 -13.73 -13.73
C LEU A 38 6.29 -14.32 -14.98
N GLY A 39 5.86 -15.52 -15.37
CA GLY A 39 6.38 -16.19 -16.56
C GLY A 39 7.87 -16.47 -16.46
N SER A 40 8.66 -15.95 -17.41
CA SER A 40 10.11 -16.14 -17.50
C SER A 40 10.92 -15.02 -16.85
N SER A 41 10.30 -14.14 -16.07
CA SER A 41 11.06 -13.11 -15.34
C SER A 41 11.91 -13.76 -14.25
N ASP A 42 13.08 -13.18 -14.04
CA ASP A 42 13.99 -13.38 -12.93
C ASP A 42 13.62 -12.55 -11.69
N HIS A 43 12.62 -11.66 -11.78
CA HIS A 43 12.15 -10.84 -10.66
C HIS A 43 10.83 -11.34 -10.06
N SER A 44 10.82 -11.52 -8.75
CA SER A 44 9.63 -11.82 -7.94
C SER A 44 8.68 -10.62 -7.93
N LEU A 45 7.38 -10.88 -8.02
CA LEU A 45 6.38 -9.83 -8.06
C LEU A 45 6.19 -9.20 -6.66
N ILE A 46 6.24 -7.88 -6.60
CA ILE A 46 5.83 -7.10 -5.42
C ILE A 46 4.37 -6.66 -5.61
N SER A 47 3.48 -7.20 -4.78
CA SER A 47 2.08 -6.78 -4.72
C SER A 47 1.87 -5.86 -3.51
N VAL A 48 1.21 -4.73 -3.74
CA VAL A 48 0.89 -3.76 -2.68
C VAL A 48 -0.61 -3.58 -2.64
N SER A 49 -1.21 -3.77 -1.46
CA SER A 49 -2.62 -3.43 -1.22
C SER A 49 -2.72 -2.24 -0.28
N CYS A 50 -3.62 -1.31 -0.62
CA CYS A 50 -4.03 -0.21 0.24
C CYS A 50 -5.51 -0.37 0.62
N PRO A 51 -5.89 -0.12 1.88
CA PRO A 51 -7.28 0.17 2.18
C PRO A 51 -7.63 1.48 1.48
N ILE A 52 -8.70 1.47 0.70
CA ILE A 52 -9.25 2.69 0.11
C ILE A 52 -9.62 3.60 1.29
N SER A 53 -8.94 4.75 1.40
CA SER A 53 -9.30 5.72 2.42
C SER A 53 -10.76 6.12 2.19
N PRO A 54 -11.63 6.15 3.22
CA PRO A 54 -12.96 6.71 3.05
C PRO A 54 -12.79 8.16 2.56
N ILE A 55 -13.52 8.50 1.50
CA ILE A 55 -13.66 9.89 1.06
C ILE A 55 -14.14 10.68 2.29
N PRO A 56 -13.49 11.78 2.68
CA PRO A 56 -14.00 12.62 3.75
C PRO A 56 -15.44 13.01 3.40
N GLN A 57 -16.40 12.46 4.14
CA GLN A 57 -17.78 12.94 4.05
C GLN A 57 -17.77 14.31 4.71
N ASP A 58 -18.26 15.33 4.00
CA ASP A 58 -18.44 16.65 4.59
C ASP A 58 -19.17 16.50 5.94
N PRO A 59 -18.72 17.20 7.00
CA PRO A 59 -19.39 17.14 8.28
C PRO A 59 -20.87 17.50 8.08
N PRO A 60 -21.83 16.79 8.73
CA PRO A 60 -23.23 17.13 8.60
C PRO A 60 -23.36 18.59 8.99
N MET A 61 -23.90 19.40 8.07
CA MET A 61 -24.20 20.80 8.31
C MET A 61 -24.98 20.84 9.62
N ALA A 62 -24.35 21.35 10.69
CA ALA A 62 -25.00 21.43 11.97
C ALA A 62 -26.25 22.28 11.76
N GLU A 63 -27.43 21.66 11.73
CA GLU A 63 -28.69 22.36 11.77
C GLU A 63 -28.71 23.08 13.13
N VAL A 64 -28.29 24.34 13.12
CA VAL A 64 -28.43 25.23 14.25
C VAL A 64 -29.94 25.30 14.54
N PRO A 65 -30.41 24.89 15.73
CA PRO A 65 -31.82 24.99 16.04
C PRO A 65 -32.22 26.46 15.99
N LEU A 66 -33.20 26.79 15.14
CA LEU A 66 -33.79 28.12 15.14
C LEU A 66 -34.39 28.39 16.54
N PRO A 67 -34.17 29.57 17.13
CA PRO A 67 -34.75 29.89 18.42
C PRO A 67 -36.28 29.84 18.28
N VAL A 68 -36.91 28.93 19.05
CA VAL A 68 -38.36 28.94 19.21
C VAL A 68 -38.70 30.24 19.95
N GLY A 69 -39.32 31.18 19.25
CA GLY A 69 -39.80 32.43 19.83
C GLY A 69 -40.80 32.12 20.93
N GLY A 70 -40.50 32.53 22.15
CA GLY A 70 -41.39 32.41 23.30
C GLY A 70 -42.54 33.42 23.22
N ILE A 71 -43.74 32.90 23.52
CA ILE A 71 -45.04 33.51 23.90
C ILE A 71 -45.44 34.88 23.31
#